data_AF-A0A836QJT2-F1
#
_entry.id   AF-A0A836QJT2-F1
#
_cell.length_a   1.000
_cell.length_b   1.000
_cell.length_c   1.000
_cell.angle_alpha   90.00
_cell.angle_beta   90.00
_cell.angle_gamma   90.00
#
_symmetry.space_group_name_H-M   'P 1'
#
loop_
_entity.id
_entity.type
_entity.pdbx_description
1 polymer ?
#
loop_
_entity_poly.entity_id
_entity_poly.type
_entity_poly.pdbx_seq_one_letter_code
_entity_poly.pdbx_strand_id
1 'polypeptide(L)'
;MKIIDFSRSFLWWRVDTLKKPPQTASHQPPFTLNNARVPLDCLCRMEDKKEGGDGEFHFSLGASCKTERVGVDRDIWTEPNSDFIPIMSDTQMLGVKTYQTAHMEVALYPPSRGSQPERQLVDIAEAFDSARTDLTFAEGDLLADPAEVVEAILGNRILVGKTAYEDERYRVQLEYPIKTVNANERD
;
A
#
# COMPACT_ATOMS: atom_id res chain seq x y z
N MET A 1 21.78 10.63 -5.60
CA MET A 1 21.31 9.30 -6.07
C MET A 1 19.81 9.37 -6.26
N LYS A 2 19.23 8.69 -7.26
CA LYS A 2 17.77 8.72 -7.43
C LYS A 2 17.09 7.84 -6.40
N ILE A 3 16.23 8.45 -5.58
CA ILE A 3 15.37 7.80 -4.59
C ILE A 3 13.90 8.08 -4.89
N ILE A 4 13.00 7.25 -4.38
CA ILE A 4 11.57 7.51 -4.44
C ILE A 4 11.23 8.73 -3.57
N ASP A 5 10.52 9.68 -4.14
CA ASP A 5 9.85 10.73 -3.39
C ASP A 5 8.46 10.24 -2.97
N PHE A 6 8.40 9.67 -1.77
CA PHE A 6 7.15 9.14 -1.20
C PHE A 6 6.08 10.22 -0.97
N SER A 7 6.46 11.50 -0.86
CA SER A 7 5.49 12.60 -0.74
C SER A 7 4.70 12.86 -2.04
N ARG A 8 5.23 12.36 -3.17
CA ARG A 8 4.67 12.54 -4.52
C ARG A 8 4.44 11.21 -5.25
N SER A 9 4.41 10.09 -4.53
CA SER A 9 4.18 8.75 -5.09
C SER A 9 2.91 8.15 -4.51
N PHE A 10 2.09 7.51 -5.36
CA PHE A 10 0.73 7.09 -5.01
C PHE A 10 0.37 5.73 -5.61
N LEU A 11 -0.42 4.95 -4.87
CA LEU A 11 -1.23 3.87 -5.44
C LEU A 11 -2.57 4.45 -5.88
N TRP A 12 -3.06 3.98 -7.01
CA TRP A 12 -4.30 4.41 -7.62
C TRP A 12 -5.16 3.22 -8.03
N TRP A 13 -6.47 3.29 -7.80
CA TRP A 13 -7.42 2.34 -8.36
C TRP A 13 -8.78 2.98 -8.65
N ARG A 14 -9.47 2.40 -9.62
CA ARG A 14 -10.82 2.78 -10.03
C ARG A 14 -11.76 1.59 -9.88
N VAL A 15 -12.89 1.83 -9.22
CA VAL A 15 -14.02 0.91 -9.16
C VAL A 15 -15.16 1.51 -9.99
N ASP A 16 -15.72 0.72 -10.90
CA ASP A 16 -16.90 1.07 -11.68
C ASP A 16 -17.90 -0.09 -11.61
N THR A 17 -18.93 0.06 -10.78
CA THR A 17 -19.93 -0.97 -10.51
C THR A 17 -20.89 -1.20 -11.66
N LEU A 18 -20.91 -0.33 -12.67
CA LEU A 18 -21.68 -0.54 -13.90
C LEU A 18 -20.94 -1.47 -14.87
N LYS A 19 -19.61 -1.59 -14.73
CA LYS A 19 -18.78 -2.48 -15.55
C LYS A 19 -18.50 -3.81 -14.88
N LYS A 20 -18.18 -3.79 -13.58
CA LYS A 20 -17.73 -4.98 -12.82
C LYS A 20 -18.39 -5.00 -11.44
N PRO A 21 -18.82 -6.16 -10.93
CA PRO A 21 -19.35 -6.25 -9.58
C PRO A 21 -18.24 -5.97 -8.54
N PRO A 22 -18.50 -5.20 -7.47
CA PRO A 22 -17.48 -4.88 -6.48
C PRO A 22 -17.00 -6.16 -5.76
N GLN A 23 -15.69 -6.40 -5.75
CA GLN A 23 -15.11 -7.59 -5.12
C GLN A 23 -14.65 -7.35 -3.68
N THR A 24 -14.31 -6.11 -3.34
CA THR A 24 -13.66 -5.75 -2.06
C THR A 24 -14.56 -4.94 -1.11
N ALA A 25 -15.81 -4.68 -1.51
CA ALA A 25 -16.77 -3.89 -0.73
C ALA A 25 -17.50 -4.76 0.30
N SER A 26 -17.71 -4.22 1.50
CA SER A 26 -18.52 -4.80 2.59
C SER A 26 -19.85 -4.07 2.81
N HIS A 27 -20.14 -3.06 1.99
CA HIS A 27 -21.39 -2.31 1.99
C HIS A 27 -21.76 -1.91 0.56
N GLN A 28 -23.01 -1.50 0.35
CA GLN A 28 -23.44 -0.98 -0.95
C GLN A 28 -22.67 0.30 -1.28
N PRO A 29 -21.90 0.35 -2.39
CA PRO A 29 -21.22 1.57 -2.79
C PRO A 29 -22.23 2.73 -2.99
N PRO A 30 -22.03 3.89 -2.35
CA PRO A 30 -22.94 5.04 -2.51
C PRO A 30 -22.94 5.59 -3.94
N PHE A 31 -21.79 5.52 -4.61
CA PHE A 31 -21.61 5.88 -6.01
C PHE A 31 -21.23 4.66 -6.83
N THR A 32 -21.64 4.65 -8.08
CA THR A 32 -21.27 3.59 -9.03
C THR A 32 -19.83 3.72 -9.52
N LEU A 33 -19.23 4.90 -9.45
CA LEU A 33 -17.86 5.17 -9.85
C LEU A 33 -17.07 5.76 -8.68
N ASN A 34 -15.95 5.13 -8.33
CA ASN A 34 -15.01 5.63 -7.34
C ASN A 34 -13.58 5.62 -7.89
N ASN A 35 -12.86 6.71 -7.62
CA ASN A 35 -11.48 6.93 -8.01
C ASN A 35 -10.69 7.18 -6.73
N ALA A 36 -9.91 6.20 -6.30
CA ALA A 36 -9.19 6.25 -5.04
C ALA A 36 -7.69 6.34 -5.28
N ARG A 37 -7.02 7.07 -4.38
CA ARG A 37 -5.58 7.10 -4.28
C ARG A 37 -5.13 7.10 -2.83
N VAL A 38 -4.00 6.44 -2.56
CA VAL A 38 -3.31 6.54 -1.27
C VAL A 38 -1.84 6.82 -1.49
N PRO A 39 -1.17 7.56 -0.59
CA PRO A 39 0.28 7.68 -0.62
C PRO A 39 0.95 6.31 -0.63
N LEU A 40 2.03 6.18 -1.38
CA LEU A 40 2.90 5.00 -1.30
C LEU A 40 3.59 5.00 0.07
N ASP A 41 3.67 3.83 0.70
CA ASP A 41 4.29 3.64 2.01
C ASP A 41 5.51 2.71 1.96
N CYS A 42 5.58 1.83 0.95
CA CYS A 42 6.77 1.04 0.68
C CYS A 42 6.73 0.56 -0.76
N LEU A 43 7.89 0.46 -1.40
CA LEU A 43 8.05 -0.27 -2.65
C LEU A 43 9.06 -1.39 -2.43
N CYS A 44 8.60 -2.62 -2.64
CA CYS A 44 9.44 -3.80 -2.74
C CYS A 44 9.73 -4.07 -4.21
N ARG A 45 11.00 -4.13 -4.59
CA ARG A 45 11.44 -4.68 -5.87
C ARG A 45 12.13 -6.01 -5.62
N MET A 46 11.80 -6.99 -6.45
CA MET A 46 12.32 -8.34 -6.39
C MET A 46 12.83 -8.75 -7.77
N GLU A 47 13.93 -9.48 -7.79
CA GLU A 47 14.49 -10.12 -8.97
C GLU A 47 14.56 -11.63 -8.68
N ASP A 48 13.88 -12.46 -9.48
CA ASP A 48 14.08 -13.91 -9.48
C ASP A 48 15.37 -14.25 -10.24
N LYS A 49 16.39 -14.67 -9.50
CA LYS A 49 17.73 -15.00 -10.03
C LYS A 49 17.77 -16.34 -10.75
N LYS A 50 16.69 -17.13 -10.68
CA LYS A 50 16.62 -18.42 -11.36
C LYS A 50 16.53 -18.22 -12.87
N GLU A 51 17.33 -18.97 -13.62
CA GLU A 51 17.23 -19.00 -15.08
C GLU A 51 15.82 -19.44 -15.51
N GLY A 52 15.15 -18.60 -16.31
CA GLY A 52 13.75 -18.79 -16.71
C GLY A 52 12.71 -18.48 -15.63
N GLY A 53 13.09 -17.80 -14.55
CA GLY A 53 12.17 -17.28 -13.52
C GLY A 53 11.37 -16.06 -13.98
N ASP A 54 10.61 -15.47 -13.06
CA ASP A 54 9.68 -14.38 -13.33
C ASP A 54 10.36 -13.01 -13.64
N GLY A 55 11.70 -12.96 -13.60
CA GLY A 55 12.47 -11.74 -13.84
C GLY A 55 12.31 -10.72 -12.71
N GLU A 56 12.20 -9.44 -13.06
CA GLU A 56 11.95 -8.35 -12.11
C GLU A 56 10.44 -8.14 -11.89
N PHE A 57 10.03 -8.03 -10.63
CA PHE A 57 8.66 -7.71 -10.23
C PHE A 57 8.64 -6.85 -8.97
N HIS A 58 7.47 -6.29 -8.64
CA HIS A 58 7.35 -5.38 -7.52
C HIS A 58 6.03 -5.53 -6.74
N PHE A 59 6.08 -5.07 -5.50
CA PHE A 59 4.91 -4.90 -4.64
C PHE A 59 4.94 -3.50 -4.02
N SER A 60 3.86 -2.76 -4.23
CA SER A 60 3.65 -1.41 -3.73
C SER A 60 2.70 -1.47 -2.54
N LEU A 61 3.16 -1.05 -1.36
CA LEU A 61 2.33 -0.88 -0.17
C LEU A 61 1.77 0.54 -0.16
N GLY A 62 0.45 0.68 -0.08
CA GLY A 62 -0.20 1.96 0.15
C GLY A 62 -0.37 2.27 1.63
N ALA A 63 -0.43 3.55 1.95
CA ALA A 63 -0.74 4.01 3.30
C ALA A 63 -2.09 3.47 3.77
N SER A 64 -2.17 3.15 5.06
CA SER A 64 -3.40 2.70 5.71
C SER A 64 -4.48 3.78 5.66
N CYS A 65 -5.72 3.40 5.38
CA CYS A 65 -6.89 4.28 5.48
C CYS A 65 -8.07 3.56 6.15
N LYS A 66 -8.97 4.33 6.79
CA LYS A 66 -10.18 3.77 7.40
C LYS A 66 -11.21 3.41 6.34
N THR A 67 -11.94 2.30 6.52
CA THR A 67 -13.03 1.95 5.62
C THR A 67 -14.21 2.91 5.75
N GLU A 68 -14.69 3.41 4.62
CA GLU A 68 -15.65 4.49 4.56
C GLU A 68 -16.71 4.30 3.46
N ARG A 69 -17.86 4.95 3.66
CA ARG A 69 -18.87 5.20 2.64
C ARG A 69 -18.48 6.48 1.91
N VAL A 70 -17.87 6.36 0.74
CA VAL A 70 -17.32 7.52 0.02
C VAL A 70 -18.45 8.44 -0.46
N GLY A 71 -18.31 9.74 -0.19
CA GLY A 71 -19.14 10.84 -0.70
C GLY A 71 -20.57 10.93 -0.14
N VAL A 72 -20.82 10.36 1.03
CA VAL A 72 -22.09 10.54 1.77
C VAL A 72 -22.01 11.74 2.72
N ASP A 73 -23.16 12.35 3.02
CA ASP A 73 -23.24 13.51 3.95
C ASP A 73 -23.07 13.14 5.43
N ARG A 74 -23.37 11.89 5.79
CA ARG A 74 -23.36 11.38 7.17
C ARG A 74 -23.08 9.88 7.19
N ASP A 75 -22.76 9.33 8.35
CA ASP A 75 -22.48 7.90 8.54
C ASP A 75 -21.34 7.42 7.62
N ILE A 76 -20.30 8.25 7.50
CA ILE A 76 -19.14 8.00 6.63
C ILE A 76 -18.42 6.72 7.06
N TRP A 77 -18.18 6.53 8.35
CA TRP A 77 -17.45 5.37 8.85
C TRP A 77 -18.34 4.14 8.93
N THR A 78 -17.83 2.99 8.47
CA THR A 78 -18.52 1.72 8.62
C THR A 78 -18.44 1.24 10.08
N GLU A 79 -19.43 0.45 10.50
CA GLU A 79 -19.40 -0.25 11.78
C GLU A 79 -19.65 -1.76 11.57
N PRO A 80 -18.69 -2.64 11.90
CA PRO A 80 -17.34 -2.30 12.39
C PRO A 80 -16.49 -1.59 11.33
N ASN A 81 -15.56 -0.75 11.78
CA ASN A 81 -14.54 -0.13 10.92
C ASN A 81 -13.27 -0.98 10.85
N SER A 82 -12.50 -0.81 9.77
CA SER A 82 -11.18 -1.41 9.64
C SER A 82 -10.19 -0.39 9.10
N ASP A 83 -8.93 -0.54 9.50
CA ASP A 83 -7.83 -0.03 8.72
C ASP A 83 -7.63 -0.93 7.50
N PHE A 84 -7.70 -0.34 6.32
CA PHE A 84 -7.45 -0.97 5.04
C PHE A 84 -6.07 -0.59 4.53
N ILE A 85 -5.27 -1.61 4.20
CA ILE A 85 -3.90 -1.48 3.73
C ILE A 85 -3.78 -2.22 2.40
N PRO A 86 -3.68 -1.52 1.26
CA PRO A 86 -3.53 -2.15 -0.04
C PRO A 86 -2.05 -2.48 -0.33
N ILE A 87 -1.79 -3.69 -0.79
CA ILE A 87 -0.52 -4.12 -1.38
C ILE A 87 -0.77 -4.53 -2.81
N MET A 88 -0.11 -3.90 -3.78
CA MET A 88 -0.41 -4.04 -5.21
C MET A 88 0.82 -4.48 -5.99
N SER A 89 0.69 -5.51 -6.82
CA SER A 89 1.58 -5.80 -7.94
C SER A 89 0.95 -5.33 -9.25
N ASP A 90 1.53 -5.67 -10.40
CA ASP A 90 0.94 -5.34 -11.71
C ASP A 90 -0.38 -6.07 -11.99
N THR A 91 -0.59 -7.24 -11.38
CA THR A 91 -1.73 -8.13 -11.68
C THR A 91 -2.61 -8.42 -10.48
N GLN A 92 -2.11 -8.29 -9.26
CA GLN A 92 -2.85 -8.66 -8.06
C GLN A 92 -2.83 -7.55 -7.01
N MET A 93 -3.88 -7.52 -6.21
CA MET A 93 -3.92 -6.71 -5.01
C MET A 93 -4.28 -7.57 -3.80
N LEU A 94 -3.47 -7.44 -2.74
CA LEU A 94 -3.78 -7.93 -1.41
C LEU A 94 -4.28 -6.77 -0.57
N GLY A 95 -5.55 -6.81 -0.20
CA GLY A 95 -6.13 -5.92 0.80
C GLY A 95 -5.99 -6.53 2.18
N VAL A 96 -5.25 -5.87 3.08
CA VAL A 96 -5.20 -6.23 4.50
C VAL A 96 -6.17 -5.33 5.25
N LYS A 97 -7.12 -5.93 5.98
CA LYS A 97 -8.06 -5.24 6.85
C LYS A 97 -7.84 -5.65 8.29
N THR A 98 -7.52 -4.68 9.14
CA THR A 98 -7.40 -4.89 10.59
C THR A 98 -8.57 -4.22 11.29
N TYR A 99 -9.35 -5.02 12.01
CA TYR A 99 -10.49 -4.59 12.81
C TYR A 99 -10.10 -4.41 14.28
N GLN A 100 -11.08 -4.06 15.11
CA GLN A 100 -10.92 -3.93 16.56
C GLN A 100 -10.41 -5.20 17.27
N THR A 101 -10.65 -6.38 16.70
CA THR A 101 -10.18 -7.67 17.21
C THR A 101 -9.65 -8.52 16.06
N ALA A 102 -8.58 -9.27 16.33
CA ALA A 102 -8.04 -10.22 15.37
C ALA A 102 -9.08 -11.29 14.99
N HIS A 103 -9.02 -11.76 13.75
CA HIS A 103 -9.90 -12.77 13.17
C HIS A 103 -11.37 -12.33 13.05
N MET A 104 -11.64 -11.03 13.11
CA MET A 104 -12.97 -10.51 12.81
C MET A 104 -13.22 -10.57 11.31
N GLU A 105 -14.42 -10.99 10.94
CA GLU A 105 -14.90 -10.98 9.56
C GLU A 105 -16.18 -10.15 9.45
N VAL A 106 -16.38 -9.55 8.29
CA VAL A 106 -17.63 -8.87 7.92
C VAL A 106 -18.16 -9.48 6.63
N ALA A 107 -19.46 -9.39 6.37
CA ALA A 107 -20.01 -9.84 5.10
C ALA A 107 -19.48 -8.96 3.94
N LEU A 108 -19.21 -9.59 2.79
CA LEU A 108 -19.06 -8.87 1.53
C LEU A 108 -20.39 -8.25 1.11
N TYR A 109 -20.34 -7.28 0.20
CA TYR A 109 -21.53 -6.77 -0.47
C TYR A 109 -21.65 -7.32 -1.91
N PRO A 110 -22.80 -7.88 -2.28
CA PRO A 110 -23.93 -8.25 -1.41
C PRO A 110 -23.57 -9.42 -0.46
N PRO A 111 -24.26 -9.59 0.68
CA PRO A 111 -23.95 -10.63 1.68
C PRO A 111 -23.93 -12.07 1.15
N SER A 112 -24.61 -12.34 0.04
CA SER A 112 -24.58 -13.64 -0.64
C SER A 112 -23.19 -14.03 -1.17
N ARG A 113 -22.23 -13.10 -1.22
CA ARG A 113 -20.83 -13.37 -1.62
C ARG A 113 -19.98 -13.96 -0.48
N GLY A 114 -20.53 -14.10 0.72
CA GLY A 114 -19.84 -14.67 1.87
C GLY A 114 -19.10 -13.64 2.71
N SER A 115 -18.16 -14.11 3.53
CA SER A 115 -17.34 -13.27 4.41
C SER A 115 -16.18 -12.63 3.67
N GLN A 116 -15.84 -11.41 4.07
CA GLN A 116 -14.60 -10.74 3.71
C GLN A 116 -13.50 -11.16 4.71
N PRO A 117 -12.44 -11.84 4.25
CA PRO A 117 -11.31 -12.17 5.11
C PRO A 117 -10.48 -10.92 5.44
N GLU A 118 -9.71 -10.96 6.53
CA GLU A 118 -8.73 -9.92 6.87
C GLU A 118 -7.66 -9.74 5.79
N ARG A 119 -7.35 -10.81 5.06
CA ARG A 119 -6.40 -10.81 3.94
C ARG A 119 -7.13 -11.22 2.68
N GLN A 120 -7.53 -10.23 1.89
CA GLN A 120 -8.29 -10.45 0.67
C GLN A 120 -7.38 -10.26 -0.55
N LEU A 121 -7.05 -11.36 -1.23
CA LEU A 121 -6.33 -11.34 -2.50
C LEU A 121 -7.34 -11.26 -3.66
N VAL A 122 -7.10 -10.36 -4.60
CA VAL A 122 -7.90 -10.21 -5.82
C VAL A 122 -7.00 -10.04 -7.04
N ASP A 123 -7.48 -10.50 -8.20
CA ASP A 123 -6.91 -10.11 -9.49
C ASP A 123 -7.35 -8.68 -9.85
N ILE A 124 -6.41 -7.83 -10.27
CA ILE A 124 -6.68 -6.43 -10.59
C ILE A 124 -7.61 -6.29 -11.79
N ALA A 125 -7.39 -7.10 -12.83
CA ALA A 125 -8.20 -7.06 -14.03
C ALA A 125 -9.64 -7.53 -13.77
N GLU A 126 -9.87 -8.35 -12.75
CA GLU A 126 -11.21 -8.74 -12.33
C GLU A 126 -11.86 -7.77 -11.33
N ALA A 127 -11.08 -7.17 -10.42
CA ALA A 127 -11.60 -6.36 -9.32
C ALA A 127 -11.77 -4.87 -9.63
N PHE A 128 -10.93 -4.30 -10.51
CA PHE A 128 -10.87 -2.87 -10.78
C PHE A 128 -11.07 -2.56 -12.26
N ASP A 129 -11.62 -1.39 -12.59
CA ASP A 129 -11.64 -0.88 -13.97
C ASP A 129 -10.21 -0.54 -14.43
N SER A 130 -9.40 0.01 -13.51
CA SER A 130 -7.98 0.25 -13.67
C SER A 130 -7.30 0.38 -12.32
N ALA A 131 -6.04 -0.05 -12.20
CA ALA A 131 -5.19 0.23 -11.05
C ALA A 131 -3.74 0.45 -11.51
N ARG A 132 -2.96 1.22 -10.74
CA ARG A 132 -1.55 1.50 -11.03
C ARG A 132 -0.79 2.03 -9.82
N THR A 133 0.53 1.96 -9.90
CA THR A 133 1.45 2.68 -9.00
C THR A 133 2.09 3.83 -9.76
N ASP A 134 1.90 5.06 -9.28
CA ASP A 134 2.52 6.27 -9.83
C ASP A 134 3.74 6.65 -8.96
N LEU A 135 4.96 6.58 -9.52
CA LEU A 135 6.21 6.87 -8.81
C LEU A 135 6.80 8.22 -9.24
N THR A 136 7.21 9.01 -8.25
CA THR A 136 8.04 10.20 -8.45
C THR A 136 9.41 9.97 -7.83
N PHE A 137 10.46 10.43 -8.49
CA PHE A 137 11.84 10.32 -8.02
C PHE A 137 12.44 11.69 -7.70
N ALA A 138 13.37 11.73 -6.75
CA ALA A 138 14.16 12.89 -6.39
C ALA A 138 15.63 12.49 -6.20
N GLU A 139 16.52 13.49 -6.18
CA GLU A 139 17.90 13.26 -5.74
C GLU A 139 17.94 13.18 -4.21
N GLY A 140 18.63 12.16 -3.71
CA GLY A 140 18.93 11.98 -2.30
C GLY A 140 20.43 11.86 -2.05
N ASP A 141 20.81 12.24 -0.83
CA ASP A 141 22.16 12.09 -0.29
C ASP A 141 22.23 10.81 0.56
N LEU A 142 23.32 10.06 0.43
CA LEU A 142 23.57 8.94 1.33
C LEU A 142 24.03 9.50 2.68
N LEU A 143 23.38 9.08 3.76
CA LEU A 143 23.85 9.34 5.12
C LEU A 143 24.74 8.16 5.52
N ALA A 144 26.06 8.39 5.57
CA ALA A 144 27.05 7.33 5.65
C ALA A 144 27.33 6.85 7.08
N ASP A 145 27.04 7.69 8.07
CA ASP A 145 27.28 7.39 9.48
C ASP A 145 26.13 7.88 10.39
N PRO A 146 26.07 7.39 11.65
CA PRO A 146 25.00 7.74 12.57
C PRO A 146 24.86 9.24 12.89
N ALA A 147 25.95 10.01 12.85
CA ALA A 147 25.89 11.44 13.19
C ALA A 147 25.13 12.21 12.09
N GLU A 148 25.39 11.90 10.83
CA GLU A 148 24.64 12.47 9.69
C GLU A 148 23.14 12.10 9.75
N VAL A 149 22.82 10.88 10.19
CA VAL A 149 21.43 10.43 10.37
C VAL A 149 20.75 11.25 11.48
N VAL A 150 21.39 11.42 12.63
CA VAL A 150 20.84 12.22 13.74
C VAL A 150 20.64 13.67 13.31
N GLU A 151 21.63 14.28 12.65
CA GLU A 151 21.51 15.64 12.14
C GLU A 151 20.34 15.78 11.16
N ALA A 152 20.18 14.83 10.23
CA ALA A 152 19.09 14.86 9.27
C ALA A 152 17.70 14.71 9.94
N ILE A 153 17.58 13.85 10.96
CA ILE A 153 16.35 13.69 11.76
C ILE A 153 16.02 15.00 12.46
N LEU A 154 16.96 15.56 13.23
CA LEU A 154 16.75 16.78 14.00
C LEU A 154 16.50 18.00 13.09
N GLY A 155 17.05 17.97 11.86
CA GLY A 155 16.80 18.94 10.81
C GLY A 155 15.47 18.78 10.07
N ASN A 156 14.61 17.83 10.46
CA ASN A 156 13.34 17.51 9.79
C ASN A 156 13.49 17.21 8.28
N ARG A 157 14.62 16.62 7.87
CA ARG A 157 14.80 16.19 6.48
C ARG A 157 13.86 15.00 6.21
N ILE A 158 13.35 14.90 4.99
CA ILE A 158 12.66 13.69 4.53
C ILE A 158 13.71 12.58 4.42
N LEU A 159 13.44 11.46 5.10
CA LEU A 159 14.34 10.31 5.15
C LEU A 159 13.69 9.12 4.46
N VAL A 160 14.49 8.40 3.68
CA VAL A 160 14.10 7.17 3.00
C VAL A 160 15.00 6.05 3.46
N GLY A 161 14.40 5.01 4.05
CA GLY A 161 15.07 3.77 4.35
C GLY A 161 15.22 2.93 3.09
N LYS A 162 16.40 2.35 2.91
CA LYS A 162 16.66 1.35 1.88
C LYS A 162 17.21 0.09 2.53
N THR A 163 16.49 -1.01 2.41
CA THR A 163 16.91 -2.31 2.95
C THR A 163 17.01 -3.28 1.79
N ALA A 164 18.14 -3.99 1.69
CA ALA A 164 18.34 -4.99 0.67
C ALA A 164 18.84 -6.29 1.29
N TYR A 165 18.39 -7.41 0.75
CA TYR A 165 18.93 -8.72 1.05
C TYR A 165 18.84 -9.61 -0.19
N GLU A 166 19.58 -10.70 -0.18
CA GLU A 166 19.57 -11.68 -1.25
C GLU A 166 19.55 -13.08 -0.60
N ASP A 167 18.69 -13.97 -1.10
CA ASP A 167 18.68 -15.39 -0.75
C ASP A 167 19.09 -16.24 -1.96
N GLU A 168 18.90 -17.57 -1.93
CA GLU A 168 19.27 -18.43 -3.07
C GLU A 168 18.51 -18.09 -4.36
N ARG A 169 17.25 -17.65 -4.25
CA ARG A 169 16.35 -17.42 -5.38
C ARG A 169 16.17 -15.93 -5.70
N TYR A 170 16.03 -15.07 -4.69
CA TYR A 170 15.62 -13.69 -4.90
C TYR A 170 16.67 -12.69 -4.44
N ARG A 171 16.79 -11.60 -5.21
CA ARG A 171 17.35 -10.34 -4.72
C ARG A 171 16.19 -9.39 -4.40
N VAL A 172 16.19 -8.82 -3.20
CA VAL A 172 15.09 -8.00 -2.70
C VAL A 172 15.60 -6.63 -2.28
N GLN A 173 14.88 -5.59 -2.68
CA GLN A 173 15.11 -4.21 -2.26
C GLN A 173 13.79 -3.59 -1.79
N LEU A 174 13.78 -3.12 -0.55
CA LEU A 174 12.71 -2.32 0.04
C LEU A 174 13.15 -0.86 0.09
N GLU A 175 12.29 0.04 -0.37
CA GLU A 175 12.38 1.48 -0.13
C GLU A 175 11.12 1.93 0.60
N TYR A 176 11.28 2.74 1.65
CA TYR A 176 10.16 3.21 2.48
C TYR A 176 10.50 4.55 3.15
N PRO A 177 9.52 5.44 3.40
CA PRO A 177 9.75 6.67 4.13
C PRO A 177 9.98 6.35 5.62
N ILE A 178 10.98 6.99 6.23
CA ILE A 178 11.12 6.99 7.68
C ILE A 178 10.15 8.04 8.23
N LYS A 179 9.04 7.58 8.81
CA LYS A 179 7.97 8.44 9.32
C LYS A 179 8.17 8.84 10.78
N THR A 180 8.37 7.84 11.62
CA THR A 180 8.53 7.99 13.06
C THR A 180 9.88 7.43 13.45
N VAL A 181 10.72 8.27 14.08
CA VAL A 181 12.06 7.90 14.49
C VAL A 181 12.43 8.66 15.76
N ASN A 182 13.14 8.00 16.66
CA ASN A 182 13.76 8.63 17.82
C ASN A 182 15.24 8.83 17.52
N ALA A 183 15.78 10.00 17.82
CA ALA A 183 17.21 10.29 17.70
C ALA A 183 17.79 10.63 19.07
N ASN A 184 19.00 10.14 19.33
CA ASN A 184 19.82 10.52 20.47
C ASN A 184 21.14 11.10 19.91
N GLU A 185 21.48 12.32 20.33
CA GLU A 185 22.70 13.00 19.87
C GLU A 185 23.96 12.66 20.70
N ARG A 186 23.81 11.84 21.75
CA ARG A 186 24.86 11.59 22.74
C ARG A 186 25.33 10.15 22.83
N ASP A 187 24.40 9.20 22.84
CA ASP A 187 24.65 7.76 23.04
C ASP A 187 24.27 6.97 21.78
#